data_AF-A0A329RHL4-F1
#
_entry.id   AF-A0A329RHL4-F1
#
_cell.length_a   1.000
_cell.length_b   1.000
_cell.length_c   1.000
_cell.angle_alpha   90.00
_cell.angle_beta   90.00
_cell.angle_gamma   90.00
#
_symmetry.space_group_name_H-M   'P 1'
#
loop_
_entity.id
_entity.type
_entity.pdbx_description
1 polymer ?
#
loop_
_entity_poly.entity_id
_entity_poly.type
_entity_poly.pdbx_seq_one_letter_code
_entity_poly.pdbx_strand_id
1 'polypeptide(L)'
;MSTYGADLWNVDSMTASGIDLQNRTNNPLESYNRAFGDRFSVKHPSFLSFVEIAKEDARRYVQLIDDVKHNRREPPAHAQEVEPCIPPESHHFERRGCPKLDK
;
A
#
# COMPACT_ATOMS: atom_id res chain seq x y z
N MET A 1 -11.62 -31.40 7.60
CA MET A 1 -11.18 -30.24 6.82
C MET A 1 -12.39 -29.34 6.62
N SER A 2 -12.45 -28.23 7.35
CA SER A 2 -13.51 -27.24 7.14
C SER A 2 -13.18 -26.48 5.86
N THR A 3 -14.01 -26.60 4.83
CA THR A 3 -13.88 -25.80 3.62
C THR A 3 -14.34 -24.39 3.95
N TYR A 4 -13.40 -23.44 3.98
CA TYR A 4 -13.75 -22.03 3.99
C TYR A 4 -14.61 -21.72 2.78
N GLY A 5 -15.80 -21.16 3.03
CA GLY A 5 -16.70 -20.78 1.96
C GLY A 5 -16.06 -19.71 1.08
N ALA A 6 -16.37 -19.77 -0.22
CA ALA A 6 -15.83 -18.82 -1.18
C ALA A 6 -16.12 -17.38 -0.77
N ASP A 7 -17.18 -17.12 0.01
CA ASP A 7 -17.56 -15.81 0.57
C ASP A 7 -16.45 -15.10 1.37
N LEU A 8 -15.52 -15.84 1.99
CA LEU A 8 -14.39 -15.23 2.70
C LEU A 8 -13.34 -14.59 1.77
N TRP A 9 -13.31 -15.00 0.50
CA TRP A 9 -12.36 -14.53 -0.52
C TRP A 9 -13.07 -14.00 -1.77
N ASN A 10 -14.39 -14.10 -1.83
CA ASN A 10 -15.18 -13.73 -2.97
C ASN A 10 -15.44 -12.22 -2.92
N VAL A 11 -14.56 -11.50 -3.59
CA VAL A 11 -14.64 -10.06 -3.85
C VAL A 11 -16.02 -9.65 -4.37
N ASP A 12 -16.70 -10.52 -5.14
CA ASP A 12 -18.06 -10.29 -5.63
C ASP A 12 -19.10 -10.26 -4.48
N SER A 13 -19.01 -11.21 -3.54
CA SER A 13 -19.89 -11.22 -2.35
C SER A 13 -19.62 -10.06 -1.38
N MET A 14 -18.37 -9.57 -1.32
CA MET A 14 -18.00 -8.39 -0.54
C MET A 14 -18.53 -7.10 -1.18
N THR A 15 -18.47 -7.01 -2.52
CA THR A 15 -19.11 -5.93 -3.30
C THR A 15 -20.62 -5.92 -3.09
N ALA A 16 -21.25 -7.09 -3.15
CA ALA A 16 -22.70 -7.26 -2.91
C ALA A 16 -23.11 -6.94 -1.46
N SER A 17 -22.20 -7.12 -0.50
CA SER A 17 -22.41 -6.78 0.92
C SER A 17 -22.09 -5.31 1.24
N GLY A 18 -21.75 -4.50 0.24
CA GLY A 18 -21.44 -3.08 0.40
C GLY A 18 -20.12 -2.80 1.12
N ILE A 19 -19.22 -3.79 1.21
CA ILE A 19 -17.88 -3.59 1.76
C ILE A 19 -17.09 -2.78 0.73
N ASP A 20 -16.62 -1.60 1.13
CA ASP A 20 -15.83 -0.74 0.27
C ASP A 20 -14.45 -1.37 -0.02
N LEU A 21 -14.35 -2.01 -1.18
CA LEU A 21 -13.13 -2.63 -1.68
C LEU A 21 -12.02 -1.61 -1.96
N GLN A 22 -12.34 -0.32 -2.12
CA GLN A 22 -11.34 0.72 -2.37
C GLN A 22 -10.31 0.75 -1.24
N ASN A 23 -10.73 0.55 0.01
CA ASN A 23 -9.84 0.52 1.17
C ASN A 23 -8.86 -0.67 1.18
N ARG A 24 -9.21 -1.80 0.54
CA ARG A 24 -8.31 -2.98 0.43
C ARG A 24 -7.37 -2.93 -0.77
N THR A 25 -7.74 -2.23 -1.85
CA THR A 25 -6.87 -2.01 -3.02
C THR A 25 -6.03 -0.74 -2.91
N ASN A 26 -6.24 0.09 -1.89
CA ASN A 26 -5.45 1.29 -1.64
C ASN A 26 -4.08 0.91 -1.03
N ASN A 27 -3.18 0.39 -1.87
CA ASN A 27 -1.79 0.20 -1.47
C ASN A 27 -1.13 1.59 -1.37
N PRO A 28 -0.76 2.06 -0.16
CA PRO A 28 -0.16 3.38 0.00
C PRO A 28 1.15 3.51 -0.77
N LEU A 29 1.90 2.42 -0.96
CA LEU A 29 3.11 2.41 -1.76
C LEU A 29 2.81 2.57 -3.25
N GLU A 30 1.74 1.96 -3.77
CA GLU A 30 1.34 2.14 -5.16
C GLU A 30 0.82 3.55 -5.40
N SER A 31 -0.03 4.06 -4.52
CA SER A 31 -0.52 5.44 -4.58
C SER A 31 0.65 6.44 -4.54
N TYR A 32 1.62 6.21 -3.66
CA TYR A 32 2.85 6.99 -3.61
C TYR A 32 3.64 6.89 -4.93
N ASN A 33 3.88 5.68 -5.44
CA ASN A 33 4.64 5.47 -6.66
C ASN A 33 3.99 6.13 -7.88
N ARG A 34 2.65 6.12 -7.96
CA ARG A 34 1.90 6.85 -8.98
C ARG A 34 2.09 8.36 -8.83
N ALA A 35 1.81 8.91 -7.64
CA ALA A 35 1.94 10.35 -7.39
C ALA A 35 3.38 10.87 -7.52
N PHE A 36 4.37 10.03 -7.24
CA PHE A 36 5.78 10.31 -7.47
C PHE A 36 6.09 10.24 -8.98
N GLY A 37 5.55 9.23 -9.67
CA GLY A 37 5.63 9.05 -11.12
C GLY A 37 5.09 10.24 -11.91
N ASP A 38 3.96 10.81 -11.48
CA ASP A 38 3.31 11.96 -12.11
C ASP A 38 4.15 13.26 -12.07
N ARG A 39 5.21 13.29 -11.26
CA ARG A 39 6.15 14.43 -11.21
C ARG A 39 7.16 14.42 -12.34
N PHE A 40 7.33 13.29 -13.02
CA PHE A 40 8.20 13.21 -14.18
C PHE A 40 7.45 13.66 -15.43
N SER A 41 8.04 14.56 -16.20
CA SER A 41 7.51 14.98 -17.51
C SER A 41 7.67 13.90 -18.60
N VAL A 42 8.46 12.87 -18.32
CA VAL A 42 8.76 11.77 -19.24
C VAL A 42 8.69 10.44 -18.51
N LYS A 43 8.28 9.38 -19.22
CA LYS A 43 8.14 8.02 -18.68
C LYS A 43 9.46 7.45 -18.14
N HIS A 44 10.58 7.84 -18.74
CA HIS A 44 11.92 7.36 -18.40
C HIS A 44 12.86 8.56 -18.20
N PRO A 45 12.87 9.15 -16.99
CA PRO A 45 13.71 10.30 -16.69
C PRO A 45 15.19 9.91 -16.70
N SER A 46 16.06 10.90 -16.98
CA SER A 46 17.50 10.72 -16.75
C SER A 46 17.77 10.46 -15.27
N PHE A 47 18.88 9.77 -14.96
CA PHE A 47 19.25 9.52 -13.57
C PHE A 47 19.41 10.82 -12.76
N LEU A 48 19.97 11.87 -13.36
CA LEU A 48 20.11 13.18 -12.73
C LEU A 48 18.73 13.77 -12.39
N SER A 49 17.81 13.78 -13.36
CA SER A 49 16.44 14.29 -13.15
C SER A 49 15.69 13.49 -12.09
N PHE A 50 15.87 12.17 -12.09
CA PHE A 50 15.31 11.29 -11.08
C PHE A 50 15.79 11.66 -9.67
N VAL A 51 17.10 11.80 -9.49
CA VAL A 51 17.71 12.13 -8.20
C VAL A 51 17.26 13.50 -7.69
N GLU A 52 17.17 14.50 -8.56
CA GLU A 52 16.72 15.84 -8.15
C GLU A 52 15.26 15.84 -7.70
N ILE A 53 14.36 15.19 -8.43
CA ILE A 53 12.94 15.06 -8.05
C ILE A 53 12.81 14.25 -6.75
N ALA A 54 13.58 13.17 -6.59
CA ALA A 54 13.57 12.38 -5.36
C ALA A 54 14.03 13.19 -4.14
N LYS A 55 15.07 14.01 -4.28
CA LYS A 55 15.54 14.91 -3.20
C LYS A 55 14.49 15.94 -2.84
N GLU A 56 13.86 16.55 -3.83
CA GLU A 56 12.79 17.53 -3.60
C GLU A 56 11.61 16.89 -2.85
N ASP A 57 11.19 15.70 -3.27
CA ASP A 57 10.09 15.00 -2.61
C ASP A 57 10.43 14.62 -1.16
N ALA A 58 11.64 14.11 -0.93
CA ALA A 58 12.12 13.82 0.42
C ALA A 58 12.10 15.06 1.33
N ARG A 59 12.57 16.21 0.81
CA ARG A 59 12.53 17.49 1.55
C ARG A 59 11.11 17.90 1.91
N ARG A 60 10.17 17.76 0.96
CA ARG A 60 8.76 18.06 1.18
C ARG A 60 8.16 17.22 2.30
N TYR A 61 8.46 15.92 2.36
CA TYR A 61 7.97 15.06 3.44
C TYR A 61 8.61 15.36 4.79
N VAL A 62 9.92 15.65 4.84
CA VAL A 62 10.57 16.06 6.09
C VAL A 62 9.94 17.34 6.63
N GLN A 63 9.69 18.33 5.77
CA GLN A 63 9.01 19.57 6.14
C GLN A 63 7.57 19.29 6.61
N LEU A 64 6.81 18.47 5.90
CA LEU A 64 5.46 18.09 6.31
C LEU A 64 5.43 17.48 7.72
N ILE A 65 6.33 16.54 8.01
CA ILE A 65 6.42 15.90 9.32
C ILE A 65 6.80 16.92 10.39
N ASP A 66 7.74 17.81 10.08
CA ASP A 66 8.14 18.89 11.00
C ASP A 66 6.98 19.86 11.27
N ASP A 67 6.23 20.25 10.24
CA ASP A 67 5.06 21.12 10.36
C ASP A 67 3.95 20.49 11.19
N VAL A 68 3.68 19.20 11.00
CA VAL A 68 2.70 18.46 11.79
C VAL A 68 3.15 18.38 13.25
N LYS A 69 4.43 18.08 13.52
CA LYS A 69 4.98 18.03 14.88
C LYS A 69 4.88 19.36 15.61
N HIS A 70 5.06 20.48 14.88
CA HIS A 70 4.99 21.82 15.44
C HIS A 70 3.58 22.44 15.37
N ASN A 71 2.54 21.66 15.03
CA ASN A 71 1.16 22.10 14.84
C ASN A 71 1.02 23.29 13.87
N ARG A 72 1.94 23.42 12.91
CA ARG A 72 1.86 24.39 11.80
C ARG A 72 0.95 23.90 10.68
N ARG A 73 0.64 22.61 10.67
CA ARG A 73 -0.24 21.96 9.71
C ARG A 73 -0.97 20.79 10.35
N GLU A 74 -2.21 20.56 9.93
CA GLU A 74 -2.96 19.37 10.33
C GLU A 74 -2.41 18.10 9.64
N PRO A 75 -2.39 16.95 10.34
CA PRO A 75 -2.01 15.68 9.72
C PRO A 75 -2.88 15.37 8.50
N PRO A 76 -2.30 14.75 7.44
CA PRO A 76 -3.11 14.23 6.33
C PRO A 76 -4.18 13.26 6.85
N ALA A 77 -5.38 13.32 6.27
CA ALA A 77 -6.43 12.36 6.58
C ALA A 77 -5.99 10.96 6.11
N HIS A 78 -5.78 10.06 7.07
CA HIS A 78 -5.50 8.65 6.80
C HIS A 78 -6.79 7.85 6.89
N ALA A 79 -6.95 6.85 6.01
CA ALA A 79 -8.02 5.86 6.15
C ALA A 79 -7.87 5.14 7.50
N GLN A 80 -8.99 4.69 8.07
CA GLN A 80 -8.95 3.94 9.32
C GLN A 80 -8.16 2.65 9.12
N GLU A 81 -7.27 2.36 10.08
CA GLU A 81 -6.64 1.05 10.21
C GLU A 81 -7.72 -0.02 10.32
N VAL A 82 -7.69 -1.00 9.41
CA VAL A 82 -8.54 -2.19 9.48
C VAL A 82 -7.66 -3.35 9.88
N GLU A 83 -7.86 -3.89 11.07
CA GLU A 83 -7.19 -5.12 11.47
C GLU A 83 -7.73 -6.27 10.60
N PRO A 84 -6.88 -6.92 9.79
CA PRO A 84 -7.34 -8.01 8.95
C PRO A 84 -7.72 -9.20 9.85
N CYS A 85 -8.95 -9.69 9.71
CA CYS A 85 -9.33 -10.96 10.32
C CYS A 85 -8.54 -12.08 9.63
N ILE A 86 -7.49 -12.56 10.29
CA ILE A 86 -6.68 -13.68 9.81
C ILE A 86 -7.34 -14.98 10.29
N PRO A 87 -7.80 -15.85 9.37
CA PRO A 87 -8.43 -17.12 9.73
C PRO A 87 -7.52 -17.96 10.64
N PRO A 88 -8.07 -18.68 11.65
CA PRO A 88 -7.29 -19.47 12.61
C PRO A 88 -6.30 -20.44 11.95
N GLU A 89 -6.66 -21.03 10.80
CA GLU A 89 -5.81 -21.98 10.08
C GLU A 89 -4.62 -21.31 9.38
N SER A 90 -4.68 -19.99 9.13
CA SER A 90 -3.57 -19.22 8.54
C SER A 90 -2.46 -18.94 9.56
N HIS A 91 -2.72 -19.10 10.86
CA HIS A 91 -1.69 -18.97 11.92
C HIS A 91 -0.67 -20.13 11.89
N HIS A 92 -0.96 -21.20 11.15
CA HIS A 92 -0.06 -22.32 10.91
C HIS A 92 0.76 -22.21 9.62
N PHE A 93 0.76 -21.06 8.94
CA PHE A 93 1.54 -20.87 7.72
C PHE A 93 3.05 -20.84 8.05
N GLU A 94 3.66 -22.02 8.08
CA GLU A 94 5.11 -22.15 8.07
C GLU A 94 5.63 -21.76 6.68
N ARG A 95 6.68 -20.93 6.63
CA ARG A 95 7.42 -20.64 5.39
C ARG A 95 7.99 -21.94 4.83
N ARG A 96 7.21 -22.67 4.03
CA ARG A 96 7.75 -23.76 3.21
C ARG A 96 8.73 -23.10 2.23
N GLY A 97 10.01 -23.38 2.41
CA GLY A 97 11.06 -22.87 1.54
C GLY A 97 10.69 -23.10 0.08
N CYS A 98 10.88 -22.08 -0.76
CA CYS A 98 10.70 -22.19 -2.20
C CYS A 98 11.38 -23.47 -2.70
N PRO A 99 10.67 -24.39 -3.38
CA PRO A 99 11.36 -25.49 -4.04
C PRO A 99 12.32 -24.86 -5.06
N LYS A 100 13.61 -25.20 -4.94
CA LYS A 100 14.57 -24.82 -5.96
C LYS A 100 14.10 -25.48 -7.25
N LEU A 101 13.85 -24.67 -8.28
CA LEU A 101 13.71 -25.19 -9.64
C LEU A 101 15.07 -25.79 -10.01
N ASP A 102 15.16 -27.11 -9.96
CA ASP A 102 16.24 -27.85 -10.60
C ASP A 102 16.14 -27.60 -12.12
N LYS A 103 17.26 -27.17 -12.71
CA LYS A 103 17.42 -26.98 -14.16
C LYS A 103 17.78 -28.29 -14.83
#